data_AF-A0A931PMQ4-F1
#
_entry.id   AF-A0A931PMQ4-F1
#
_cell.length_a   1.000
_cell.length_b   1.000
_cell.length_c   1.000
_cell.angle_alpha   90.00
_cell.angle_beta   90.00
_cell.angle_gamma   90.00
#
_symmetry.space_group_name_H-M   'P 1'
#
loop_
_entity.id
_entity.type
_entity.pdbx_description
1 polymer ?
#
loop_
_entity_poly.entity_id
_entity_poly.type
_entity_poly.pdbx_seq_one_letter_code
_entity_poly.pdbx_strand_id
1 'polypeptide(L)'
;MAGSRGRPGRKESFSTRTPEQVRWDWVTLWLQRAENDLRSAELIIAGSLTSYETASFHAQQAVEKALKAILIRHQIEFERTHNLAECASLTTYAVEARYPGGPAVEKPEASRHLSIARESYRIVRGSLDPYLEAGRPNG
;
A
#
# COMPACT_ATOMS: atom_id res chain seq x y z
N MET A 1 12.09 56.29 -32.68
CA MET A 1 11.16 55.44 -31.89
C MET A 1 10.93 54.15 -32.66
N ALA A 2 11.45 53.01 -32.19
CA ALA A 2 11.21 51.70 -32.80
C ALA A 2 10.75 50.73 -31.69
N GLY A 3 9.56 50.17 -31.88
CA GLY A 3 8.82 49.40 -30.86
C GLY A 3 9.47 48.06 -30.52
N SER A 4 9.54 47.76 -29.22
CA SER A 4 9.89 46.44 -28.71
C SER A 4 8.69 45.50 -28.90
N ARG A 5 8.89 44.46 -29.71
CA ARG A 5 7.96 43.33 -29.81
C ARG A 5 8.08 42.49 -28.54
N GLY A 6 7.04 42.48 -27.72
CA GLY A 6 6.94 41.55 -26.58
C GLY A 6 7.00 40.10 -27.07
N ARG A 7 7.82 39.28 -26.41
CA ARG A 7 7.82 37.82 -26.62
C ARG A 7 6.48 37.25 -26.15
N PRO A 8 5.83 36.35 -26.89
CA PRO A 8 4.64 35.68 -26.40
C PRO A 8 5.05 34.75 -25.24
N GLY A 9 4.42 34.96 -24.08
CA GLY A 9 4.56 34.08 -22.93
C GLY A 9 4.14 32.66 -23.33
N ARG A 10 5.05 31.71 -23.14
CA ARG A 10 4.76 30.28 -23.23
C ARG A 10 3.73 30.00 -22.14
N LYS A 11 2.47 29.75 -22.51
CA LYS A 11 1.48 29.22 -21.57
C LYS A 11 1.97 27.83 -21.19
N GLU A 12 2.59 27.70 -20.02
CA GLU A 12 2.82 26.39 -19.43
C GLU A 12 1.45 25.75 -19.21
N SER A 13 1.16 24.70 -19.97
CA SER A 13 -0.03 23.89 -19.75
C SER A 13 0.17 23.14 -18.44
N PHE A 14 -0.39 23.63 -17.35
CA PHE A 14 -0.59 22.81 -16.17
C PHE A 14 -1.55 21.69 -16.56
N SER A 15 -0.99 20.53 -16.92
CA SER A 15 -1.76 19.32 -17.22
C SER A 15 -2.45 18.89 -15.93
N THR A 16 -3.72 19.29 -15.78
CA THR A 16 -4.56 18.83 -14.67
C THR A 16 -4.90 17.37 -14.92
N ARG A 17 -4.44 16.49 -14.03
CA ARG A 17 -4.75 15.05 -14.08
C ARG A 17 -6.26 14.83 -14.06
N THR A 18 -6.75 13.90 -14.87
CA THR A 18 -8.15 13.48 -14.82
C THR A 18 -8.43 12.70 -13.52
N PRO A 19 -9.69 12.62 -13.04
CA PRO A 19 -10.02 11.82 -11.87
C PRO A 19 -9.59 10.35 -11.97
N GLU A 20 -9.66 9.78 -13.18
CA GLU A 20 -9.22 8.41 -13.45
C GLU A 20 -7.69 8.28 -13.36
N GLN A 21 -6.93 9.25 -13.89
CA GLN A 21 -5.48 9.28 -13.72
C GLN A 21 -5.09 9.38 -12.24
N VAL A 22 -5.80 10.18 -11.45
CA VAL A 22 -5.58 10.29 -10.02
C VAL A 22 -5.84 8.94 -9.34
N ARG A 23 -6.94 8.25 -9.66
CA ARG A 23 -7.21 6.91 -9.12
C ARG A 23 -6.10 5.93 -9.46
N TRP A 24 -5.70 5.86 -10.73
CA TRP A 24 -4.65 4.96 -11.19
C TRP A 24 -3.32 5.21 -10.45
N ASP A 25 -2.94 6.48 -10.29
CA ASP A 25 -1.74 6.89 -9.55
C ASP A 25 -1.81 6.40 -8.09
N TRP A 26 -2.97 6.57 -7.43
CA TRP A 26 -3.16 6.14 -6.05
C TRP A 26 -3.18 4.62 -5.87
N VAL A 27 -3.87 3.88 -6.74
CA VAL A 27 -3.88 2.40 -6.72
C VAL A 27 -2.45 1.88 -6.81
N THR A 28 -1.68 2.39 -7.78
CA THR A 28 -0.28 1.99 -7.99
C THR A 28 0.58 2.30 -6.77
N LEU A 29 0.44 3.50 -6.18
CA LEU A 29 1.20 3.90 -5.01
C LEU A 29 0.89 3.05 -3.77
N TRP A 30 -0.37 2.69 -3.54
CA TRP A 30 -0.74 1.83 -2.42
C TRP A 30 -0.20 0.41 -2.58
N LEU A 31 -0.26 -0.16 -3.80
CA LEU A 31 0.34 -1.46 -4.08
C LEU A 31 1.86 -1.47 -3.90
N GLN A 32 2.55 -0.40 -4.32
CA GLN A 32 3.99 -0.26 -4.11
C GLN A 32 4.33 -0.21 -2.60
N ARG A 33 3.54 0.52 -1.81
CA ARG A 33 3.74 0.57 -0.35
C ARG A 33 3.48 -0.79 0.30
N ALA A 34 2.44 -1.50 -0.12
CA ALA A 34 2.15 -2.84 0.36
C ALA A 34 3.30 -3.82 0.07
N GLU A 35 3.90 -3.74 -1.13
CA GLU A 35 5.06 -4.55 -1.50
C GLU A 35 6.28 -4.23 -0.62
N ASN A 36 6.52 -2.94 -0.33
CA ASN A 36 7.60 -2.53 0.56
C ASN A 36 7.41 -3.10 1.97
N ASP A 37 6.19 -3.14 2.49
CA ASP A 37 5.91 -3.78 3.79
C ASP A 37 6.19 -5.29 3.76
N LEU A 38 5.79 -6.02 2.70
CA LEU A 38 6.14 -7.44 2.57
C LEU A 38 7.65 -7.67 2.58
N ARG A 39 8.39 -6.82 1.85
CA ARG A 39 9.86 -6.88 1.80
C ARG A 39 10.48 -6.58 3.16
N SER A 40 9.97 -5.60 3.90
CA SER A 40 10.42 -5.31 5.26
C SER A 40 10.20 -6.49 6.20
N ALA A 41 9.01 -7.10 6.19
CA ALA A 41 8.71 -8.29 7.00
C ALA A 41 9.66 -9.46 6.68
N GLU A 42 9.92 -9.70 5.39
CA GLU A 42 10.86 -10.74 4.94
C GLU A 42 12.29 -10.50 5.45
N LEU A 43 12.81 -9.28 5.30
CA LEU A 43 14.15 -8.92 5.74
C LEU A 43 14.31 -9.05 7.26
N ILE A 44 13.27 -8.70 8.03
CA ILE A 44 13.28 -8.84 9.49
C ILE A 44 13.32 -10.32 9.90
N ILE A 45 12.52 -11.18 9.27
CA ILE A 45 12.48 -12.62 9.57
C ILE A 45 13.79 -13.32 9.17
N ALA A 46 14.41 -12.88 8.07
CA ALA A 46 15.68 -13.40 7.59
C ALA A 46 16.88 -12.87 8.39
N GLY A 47 16.77 -11.67 8.96
CA GLY A 47 17.84 -11.01 9.71
C GLY A 47 18.08 -11.57 11.11
N SER A 48 19.15 -11.11 11.74
CA SER A 48 19.55 -11.46 13.11
C SER A 48 18.80 -10.69 14.19
N LEU A 49 18.01 -9.67 13.85
CA LEU A 49 17.40 -8.72 14.79
C LEU A 49 16.11 -9.22 15.47
N THR A 50 15.68 -10.46 15.22
CA THR A 50 14.58 -11.21 15.91
C THR A 50 13.32 -10.42 16.30
N SER A 51 13.02 -9.32 15.60
CA SER A 51 11.88 -8.44 15.93
C SER A 51 10.62 -8.93 15.22
N TYR A 52 10.16 -10.12 15.59
CA TYR A 52 9.10 -10.85 14.90
C TYR A 52 7.72 -10.17 15.01
N GLU A 53 7.51 -9.37 16.05
CA GLU A 53 6.38 -8.47 16.21
C GLU A 53 6.38 -7.41 15.11
N THR A 54 7.54 -6.79 14.85
CA THR A 54 7.72 -5.79 13.79
C THR A 54 7.51 -6.42 12.40
N ALA A 55 7.99 -7.65 12.19
CA ALA A 55 7.71 -8.37 10.95
C ALA A 55 6.21 -8.63 10.75
N SER A 56 5.52 -9.04 11.82
CA SER A 56 4.06 -9.28 11.81
C SER A 56 3.27 -7.99 11.58
N PHE A 57 3.72 -6.88 12.15
CA PHE A 57 3.17 -5.55 11.90
C PHE A 57 3.28 -5.16 10.41
N HIS A 58 4.46 -5.33 9.80
CA HIS A 58 4.61 -5.08 8.36
C HIS A 58 3.74 -6.03 7.51
N ALA A 59 3.62 -7.30 7.89
CA ALA A 59 2.71 -8.22 7.21
C ALA A 59 1.24 -7.73 7.25
N GLN A 60 0.75 -7.29 8.40
CA GLN A 60 -0.59 -6.68 8.53
C GLN A 60 -0.73 -5.43 7.65
N GLN A 61 0.27 -4.55 7.70
CA GLN A 61 0.28 -3.30 6.93
C GLN A 61 0.27 -3.56 5.42
N ALA A 62 0.96 -4.59 4.94
CA ALA A 62 0.91 -4.97 3.53
C ALA A 62 -0.51 -5.31 3.08
N VAL A 63 -1.24 -6.11 3.86
CA VAL A 63 -2.62 -6.50 3.56
C VAL A 63 -3.52 -5.27 3.55
N GLU A 64 -3.44 -4.41 4.58
CA GLU A 64 -4.27 -3.21 4.68
C GLU A 64 -4.05 -2.27 3.48
N LYS A 65 -2.79 -2.05 3.10
CA LYS A 65 -2.44 -1.19 1.97
C LYS A 65 -2.90 -1.78 0.63
N ALA A 66 -2.81 -3.09 0.46
CA ALA A 66 -3.33 -3.77 -0.73
C ALA A 66 -4.86 -3.61 -0.83
N LEU A 67 -5.59 -3.84 0.27
CA LEU A 67 -7.05 -3.67 0.31
C LEU A 67 -7.47 -2.23 0.00
N LYS A 68 -6.75 -1.22 0.55
CA LYS A 68 -6.98 0.19 0.20
C LYS A 68 -6.83 0.46 -1.30
N ALA A 69 -5.92 -0.21 -1.99
CA ALA A 69 -5.79 -0.09 -3.44
C ALA A 69 -7.06 -0.56 -4.18
N ILE A 70 -7.66 -1.68 -3.76
CA ILE A 70 -8.95 -2.14 -4.29
C ILE A 70 -10.06 -1.13 -4.00
N LEU A 71 -10.17 -0.65 -2.76
CA LEU A 71 -11.24 0.29 -2.38
C LEU A 71 -11.17 1.56 -3.22
N ILE A 72 -9.97 2.09 -3.46
CA ILE A 72 -9.75 3.27 -4.33
C ILE A 72 -10.18 2.98 -5.77
N ARG A 73 -9.80 1.81 -6.30
CA ARG A 73 -10.19 1.39 -7.66
C ARG A 73 -11.71 1.34 -7.82
N HIS A 74 -12.42 0.87 -6.81
CA HIS A 74 -13.87 0.76 -6.80
C HIS A 74 -14.58 2.01 -6.27
N GLN A 75 -13.83 3.08 -5.96
CA GLN A 75 -14.35 4.33 -5.40
C GLN A 75 -15.17 4.13 -4.12
N ILE A 76 -14.80 3.14 -3.33
CA ILE A 76 -15.39 2.87 -2.03
C ILE A 76 -14.65 3.73 -1.01
N GLU A 77 -15.38 4.63 -0.36
CA GLU A 77 -14.82 5.45 0.72
C GLU A 77 -14.46 4.57 1.92
N PHE A 78 -13.35 4.88 2.56
CA PHE A 78 -12.93 4.25 3.80
C PHE A 78 -12.44 5.33 4.77
N GLU A 79 -12.83 5.21 6.04
CA GLU A 79 -12.37 6.14 7.05
C GLU A 79 -10.88 5.96 7.32
N ARG A 80 -10.17 7.07 7.62
CA ARG A 80 -8.74 7.03 7.96
C ARG A 80 -8.45 6.29 9.27
N THR A 81 -9.48 6.11 10.11
CA THR A 81 -9.40 5.67 11.51
C THR A 81 -9.88 4.25 11.74
N HIS A 82 -10.63 3.66 10.80
CA HIS A 82 -10.96 2.25 10.87
C HIS A 82 -9.76 1.43 10.37
N ASN A 83 -8.96 1.03 11.35
CA ASN A 83 -8.15 -0.18 11.32
C ASN A 83 -8.94 -1.23 10.51
N LEU A 84 -8.37 -1.82 9.45
CA LEU A 84 -8.98 -2.98 8.77
C LEU A 84 -8.92 -4.23 9.69
N ALA A 85 -9.08 -4.01 11.00
CA ALA A 85 -8.98 -4.96 12.08
C ALA A 85 -10.05 -6.05 11.99
N GLU A 86 -11.16 -5.77 11.30
CA GLU A 86 -12.21 -6.74 11.01
C GLU A 86 -11.87 -7.73 9.88
N CYS A 87 -10.75 -7.53 9.14
CA CYS A 87 -10.13 -8.61 8.35
C CYS A 87 -9.37 -9.55 9.31
N ALA A 88 -10.17 -10.31 10.05
CA ALA A 88 -9.90 -10.88 11.37
C ALA A 88 -8.99 -12.13 11.41
N SER A 89 -7.80 -12.09 10.84
CA SER A 89 -6.82 -13.19 11.08
C SER A 89 -5.40 -12.76 11.41
N LEU A 90 -5.04 -11.48 11.25
CA LEU A 90 -3.70 -10.96 11.55
C LEU A 90 -3.68 -9.99 12.74
N THR A 91 -4.83 -9.64 13.30
CA THR A 91 -4.97 -8.47 14.19
C THR A 91 -4.72 -8.75 15.67
N THR A 92 -5.11 -9.91 16.18
CA THR A 92 -5.00 -10.20 17.63
C THR A 92 -3.56 -10.09 18.12
N TYR A 93 -2.60 -10.63 17.37
CA TYR A 93 -1.18 -10.56 17.72
C TYR A 93 -0.53 -9.23 17.32
N ALA A 94 -0.93 -8.63 16.19
CA ALA A 94 -0.33 -7.39 15.72
C ALA A 94 -0.68 -6.18 16.61
N VAL A 95 -1.78 -6.20 17.38
CA VAL A 95 -2.14 -5.08 18.26
C VAL A 95 -1.56 -5.27 19.66
N GLU A 96 -1.64 -6.46 20.23
CA GLU A 96 -1.22 -6.72 21.62
C GLU A 96 0.29 -6.87 21.77
N ALA A 97 0.99 -7.49 20.81
CA ALA A 97 2.44 -7.68 20.87
C ALA A 97 3.25 -6.37 20.73
N ARG A 98 2.61 -5.25 20.37
CA ARG A 98 3.23 -3.91 20.33
C ARG A 98 3.32 -3.24 21.70
N TYR A 99 2.61 -3.74 22.71
CA TYR A 99 2.62 -3.17 24.06
C TYR A 99 3.57 -3.93 24.98
N PRO A 100 4.29 -3.24 25.89
CA PRO A 100 5.06 -3.92 26.92
C PRO A 100 4.18 -4.90 27.70
N GLY A 101 4.51 -6.19 27.66
CA GLY A 101 3.73 -7.27 28.28
C GLY A 101 2.81 -8.06 27.35
N GLY A 102 2.77 -7.75 26.05
CA GLY A 102 2.11 -8.58 25.03
C GLY A 102 2.81 -9.93 24.81
N PRO A 103 2.13 -10.91 24.18
CA PRO A 103 2.75 -12.20 23.87
C PRO A 103 3.91 -12.00 22.89
N ALA A 104 5.08 -12.57 23.21
CA ALA A 104 6.21 -12.60 22.31
C ALA A 104 5.84 -13.40 21.05
N VAL A 105 6.18 -12.87 19.87
CA VAL A 105 5.93 -13.57 18.61
C VAL A 105 7.16 -14.40 18.28
N GLU A 106 6.98 -15.69 17.99
CA GLU A 106 8.09 -16.54 17.56
C GLU A 106 8.29 -16.51 16.04
N LYS A 107 9.47 -16.92 15.57
CA LYS A 107 9.80 -16.96 14.14
C LYS A 107 8.78 -17.74 13.28
N PRO A 108 8.32 -18.95 13.68
CA PRO A 108 7.35 -19.70 12.87
C PRO A 108 6.03 -18.95 12.71
N GLU A 109 5.59 -18.25 13.75
CA GLU A 109 4.37 -17.47 13.74
C GLU A 109 4.49 -16.22 12.85
N ALA A 110 5.56 -15.44 12.99
CA ALA A 110 5.81 -14.31 12.08
C ALA A 110 5.94 -14.76 10.61
N SER A 111 6.53 -15.92 10.36
CA SER A 111 6.61 -16.52 9.03
C SER A 111 5.23 -16.86 8.47
N ARG A 112 4.32 -17.37 9.33
CA ARG A 112 2.93 -17.61 8.97
C ARG A 112 2.19 -16.31 8.64
N HIS A 113 2.38 -15.24 9.43
CA HIS A 113 1.82 -13.93 9.14
C HIS A 113 2.28 -13.40 7.77
N LEU A 114 3.58 -13.46 7.48
CA LEU A 114 4.12 -13.08 6.17
C LEU A 114 3.53 -13.92 5.03
N SER A 115 3.36 -15.23 5.22
CA SER A 115 2.75 -16.10 4.21
C SER A 115 1.31 -15.71 3.90
N ILE A 116 0.50 -15.43 4.94
CA ILE A 116 -0.90 -14.97 4.77
C ILE A 116 -0.94 -13.61 4.08
N ALA A 117 -0.04 -12.69 4.45
CA ALA A 117 0.03 -11.37 3.85
C ALA A 117 0.41 -11.44 2.36
N ARG A 118 1.35 -12.32 1.99
CA ARG A 118 1.73 -12.56 0.59
C ARG A 118 0.58 -13.13 -0.22
N GLU A 119 -0.16 -14.09 0.32
CA GLU A 119 -1.33 -14.66 -0.35
C GLU A 119 -2.39 -13.60 -0.59
N SER A 120 -2.72 -12.84 0.46
CA SER A 120 -3.70 -11.76 0.39
C SER A 120 -3.28 -10.70 -0.63
N TYR A 121 -2.01 -10.28 -0.63
CA TYR A 121 -1.48 -9.35 -1.61
C TYR A 121 -1.60 -9.91 -3.03
N ARG A 122 -1.26 -11.19 -3.26
CA ARG A 122 -1.36 -11.81 -4.59
C ARG A 122 -2.79 -11.81 -5.11
N ILE A 123 -3.75 -12.20 -4.28
CA ILE A 123 -5.19 -12.21 -4.65
C ILE A 123 -5.63 -10.79 -5.00
N VAL A 124 -5.31 -9.82 -4.15
CA VAL A 124 -5.66 -8.42 -4.35
C VAL A 124 -5.03 -7.87 -5.63
N ARG A 125 -3.72 -8.08 -5.80
CA ARG A 125 -2.96 -7.66 -6.97
C ARG A 125 -3.55 -8.26 -8.25
N GLY A 126 -3.83 -9.56 -8.25
CA GLY A 126 -4.46 -10.27 -9.37
C GLY A 126 -5.81 -9.67 -9.77
N SER A 127 -6.63 -9.27 -8.79
CA SER A 127 -7.91 -8.59 -9.09
C SER A 127 -7.74 -7.21 -9.75
N LEU A 128 -6.58 -6.57 -9.55
CA LEU A 128 -6.25 -5.26 -10.10
C LEU A 128 -5.42 -5.34 -11.40
N ASP A 129 -4.89 -6.50 -11.77
CA ASP A 129 -4.02 -6.63 -12.95
C ASP A 129 -4.70 -6.16 -14.24
N PRO A 130 -5.97 -6.52 -14.56
CA PRO A 130 -6.63 -6.00 -15.76
C PRO A 130 -6.72 -4.47 -15.79
N TYR A 131 -6.88 -3.84 -14.62
CA TYR A 131 -6.92 -2.38 -14.50
C TYR A 131 -5.56 -1.74 -14.71
N LEU A 132 -4.49 -2.38 -14.22
CA LEU A 132 -3.14 -1.84 -14.26
C LEU A 132 -2.48 -2.10 -15.63
N GLU A 133 -2.76 -3.24 -16.25
CA GLU A 133 -2.29 -3.61 -17.59
C GLU A 133 -2.92 -2.76 -18.70
N ALA A 134 -4.15 -2.27 -18.49
CA ALA A 134 -4.76 -1.27 -19.38
C ALA A 134 -3.95 0.04 -19.45
N GLY A 135 -3.00 0.22 -18.53
CA GLY A 135 -2.12 1.37 -18.46
C GLY A 135 -2.78 2.58 -17.82
N ARG A 136 -1.96 3.57 -17.47
CA ARG A 136 -2.43 4.85 -16.94
C ARG A 136 -3.26 5.55 -18.01
N PRO A 137 -4.53 5.90 -17.77
CA PRO A 137 -5.38 6.46 -18.82
C PRO A 137 -4.86 7.77 -19.41
N ASN A 138 -5.01 7.93 -20.71
CA ASN A 138 -4.70 9.17 -21.41
C ASN A 138 -5.67 10.28 -20.97
N GLY A 139 -5.14 11.49 -20.81
CA GLY A 139 -5.91 12.67 -20.39
C GLY A 139 -6.70 13.28 -21.52
#